data_AF-A0A1G6T6E2-F1
#
_entry.id   AF-A0A1G6T6E2-F1
#
_cell.length_a   1.000
_cell.length_b   1.000
_cell.length_c   1.000
_cell.angle_alpha   90.00
_cell.angle_beta   90.00
_cell.angle_gamma   90.00
#
_symmetry.space_group_name_H-M   'P 1'
#
loop_
_entity.id
_entity.type
_entity.pdbx_description
1 polymer ?
#
loop_
_entity_poly.entity_id
_entity_poly.type
_entity_poly.pdbx_seq_one_letter_code
_entity_poly.pdbx_strand_id
1 'polypeptide(L)'
;MFSGCDCNFNPIKVIKVAAKKGKVHKCLACRSVRSIGSIVWRFLLGGDAVTSVLTTSLYQQLASELKIEQKEVKENKVGWGSKANETKAWELFQILLHSFRKYGAILFPDNISPEDPFFEPRNREYYFKKQSSEYNIYSWLPTRKGILNSRLDFLQRLSEKGLDNKLSRKECLDILRQIWDSGLNIDSESSMFNDYFSTIHSQNLGQMYRLKLDYWQLKPAIVDSSIDWFYCPTCNRITLHNVKGTCPTYQCSGRLEKCSPEKLYKNNHYRNLYLDKLPVKMKSKEHTAQLTTEAAADIQSQFNDGDVNVLSCSTTFELGVDVGELESVFMRNVPPTPANYIQRAGRAGRRTDSTAFSLTFARRRSHDLTYFQNPLDIISGNIEPPHFKIKNDKIIRRHIYAAALANFWRKSPEYFGTVEDFFFSNGIDKFYRYLKEKPIELKIILEKIMPDASEINLDNWKWINKLIGENEGYLYHA
;
A
#
# COMPACT_ATOMS: atom_id res chain seq x y z
N MET A 1 29.67 -13.95 18.08
CA MET A 1 28.62 -14.19 19.09
C MET A 1 28.06 -12.84 19.48
N PHE A 2 26.86 -12.50 19.04
CA PHE A 2 26.13 -11.35 19.59
C PHE A 2 25.13 -11.92 20.59
N SER A 3 25.32 -11.59 21.87
CA SER A 3 24.42 -11.90 22.98
C SER A 3 23.10 -11.13 22.77
N GLY A 4 22.00 -11.87 22.70
CA GLY A 4 20.67 -11.36 22.41
C GLY A 4 20.06 -10.54 23.55
N CYS A 5 19.15 -9.65 23.16
CA CYS A 5 18.16 -9.02 24.02
C CYS A 5 17.34 -10.09 24.78
N ASP A 6 17.08 -9.87 26.07
CA ASP A 6 16.21 -10.71 26.94
C ASP A 6 14.72 -10.56 26.63
N CYS A 7 14.38 -9.85 25.55
CA CYS A 7 13.03 -9.79 25.04
C CYS A 7 12.67 -11.15 24.41
N ASN A 8 11.55 -11.72 24.84
CA ASN A 8 10.98 -13.02 24.46
C ASN A 8 10.54 -13.07 22.97
N PHE A 9 11.40 -12.63 22.06
CA PHE A 9 11.16 -12.52 20.63
C PHE A 9 11.57 -13.82 19.94
N ASN A 10 10.62 -14.41 19.21
CA ASN A 10 10.95 -15.49 18.27
C ASN A 10 11.93 -14.95 17.21
N PRO A 11 13.19 -15.42 17.17
CA PRO A 11 14.17 -14.89 16.23
C PRO A 11 13.73 -15.20 14.80
N ILE A 12 13.63 -14.17 13.97
CA ILE A 12 13.32 -14.34 12.54
C ILE A 12 14.56 -14.91 11.86
N LYS A 13 14.43 -16.12 11.30
CA LYS A 13 15.51 -16.77 10.56
C LYS A 13 15.74 -16.05 9.23
N VAL A 14 16.83 -15.29 9.14
CA VAL A 14 17.24 -14.61 7.90
C VAL A 14 18.11 -15.55 7.06
N ILE A 15 17.80 -15.67 5.76
CA ILE A 15 18.57 -16.49 4.82
C ILE A 15 19.40 -15.57 3.92
N LYS A 16 20.73 -15.69 3.98
CA LYS A 16 21.64 -14.95 3.08
C LYS A 16 21.66 -15.61 1.70
N VAL A 17 21.34 -14.85 0.65
CA VAL A 17 21.35 -15.33 -0.74
C VAL A 17 22.53 -14.71 -1.49
N ALA A 18 23.37 -15.52 -2.12
CA ALA A 18 24.40 -15.01 -3.04
C ALA A 18 23.73 -14.52 -4.34
N ALA A 19 23.96 -13.26 -4.71
CA ALA A 19 23.39 -12.64 -5.90
C ALA A 19 24.49 -12.29 -6.91
N LYS A 20 24.37 -12.76 -8.16
CA LYS A 20 25.27 -12.37 -9.25
C LYS A 20 24.82 -11.01 -9.77
N LYS A 21 25.68 -9.98 -9.68
CA LYS A 21 25.34 -8.59 -10.06
C LYS A 21 24.10 -8.02 -9.34
N GLY A 22 23.86 -8.40 -8.09
CA GLY A 22 22.76 -7.88 -7.27
C GLY A 22 21.35 -8.37 -7.63
N LYS A 23 21.20 -9.28 -8.61
CA LYS A 23 19.91 -9.88 -8.96
C LYS A 23 19.76 -11.27 -8.34
N VAL A 24 18.63 -11.50 -7.67
CA VAL A 24 18.27 -12.81 -7.12
C VAL A 24 17.23 -13.42 -8.05
N HIS A 25 17.49 -14.58 -8.64
CA HIS A 25 16.56 -15.21 -9.59
C HIS A 25 15.74 -16.36 -8.99
N LYS A 26 16.08 -16.78 -7.77
CA LYS A 26 15.49 -17.93 -7.10
C LYS A 26 15.09 -17.56 -5.68
N CYS A 27 13.83 -17.74 -5.33
CA CYS A 27 13.36 -17.57 -3.96
C CYS A 27 13.90 -18.71 -3.10
N LEU A 28 14.62 -18.45 -2.01
CA LEU A 28 15.07 -19.54 -1.12
C LEU A 28 13.95 -20.07 -0.21
N ALA A 29 12.88 -19.29 0.00
CA ALA A 29 11.71 -19.75 0.74
C ALA A 29 10.86 -20.73 -0.07
N CYS A 30 10.46 -20.36 -1.30
CA CYS A 30 9.55 -21.17 -2.12
C CYS A 30 10.20 -21.85 -3.35
N ARG A 31 11.50 -21.65 -3.55
CA ARG A 31 12.30 -22.16 -4.71
C ARG A 31 11.76 -21.76 -6.09
N SER A 32 10.81 -20.82 -6.16
CA SER A 32 10.36 -20.23 -7.42
C SER A 32 11.52 -19.57 -8.15
N VAL A 33 11.59 -19.80 -9.46
CA VAL A 33 12.64 -19.24 -10.31
C VAL A 33 12.00 -18.28 -11.29
N ARG A 34 12.58 -17.08 -11.37
CA ARG A 34 12.23 -16.07 -12.37
C ARG A 34 13.36 -15.98 -13.38
N SER A 35 13.06 -16.36 -14.63
CA SER A 35 14.03 -16.39 -15.74
C SER A 35 14.38 -14.99 -16.24
N ILE A 36 13.49 -14.01 -16.06
CA ILE A 36 13.67 -12.63 -16.50
C ILE A 36 13.48 -11.69 -15.30
N GLY A 37 14.52 -10.91 -14.97
CA GLY A 37 14.51 -9.98 -13.85
C GLY A 37 14.79 -10.62 -12.48
N SER A 38 14.94 -9.80 -11.45
CA SER A 38 15.14 -10.25 -10.06
C SER A 38 13.81 -10.60 -9.41
N ILE A 39 13.80 -11.58 -8.49
CA ILE A 39 12.71 -11.87 -7.55
C ILE A 39 12.74 -10.93 -6.35
N VAL A 40 13.92 -10.36 -6.05
CA VAL A 40 14.06 -9.27 -5.10
C VAL A 40 13.85 -7.99 -5.89
N TRP A 41 12.73 -7.35 -5.61
CA TRP A 41 12.39 -6.05 -6.16
C TRP A 41 12.74 -5.02 -5.08
N ARG A 42 13.25 -3.85 -5.48
CA ARG A 42 13.28 -2.72 -4.56
C ARG A 42 11.84 -2.42 -4.19
N PHE A 43 11.56 -2.29 -2.91
CA PHE A 43 10.29 -1.77 -2.39
C PHE A 43 10.08 -0.37 -2.99
N LEU A 44 9.45 -0.29 -4.15
CA LEU A 44 9.02 0.95 -4.77
C LEU A 44 7.60 1.17 -4.25
N LEU A 45 7.50 1.91 -3.15
CA LEU A 45 6.29 2.16 -2.35
C LEU A 45 5.08 2.71 -3.15
N GLY A 46 5.23 3.02 -4.45
CA GLY A 46 4.14 3.47 -5.32
C GLY A 46 3.44 2.39 -6.13
N GLY A 47 4.06 1.23 -6.39
CA GLY A 47 3.49 0.20 -7.29
C GLY A 47 2.73 -0.88 -6.55
N ASP A 48 3.39 -1.60 -5.63
CA ASP A 48 2.81 -2.79 -5.00
C ASP A 48 1.80 -2.49 -3.89
N ALA A 49 1.93 -1.34 -3.21
CA ALA A 49 0.91 -0.88 -2.25
C ALA A 49 -0.40 -0.58 -2.98
N VAL A 50 -0.33 0.06 -4.15
CA VAL A 50 -1.47 0.29 -5.03
C VAL A 50 -2.03 -1.04 -5.53
N THR A 51 -1.21 -1.99 -5.99
CA THR A 51 -1.69 -3.31 -6.43
C THR A 51 -2.36 -4.10 -5.30
N SER A 52 -1.82 -4.08 -4.08
CA SER A 52 -2.42 -4.76 -2.92
C SER A 52 -3.73 -4.09 -2.48
N VAL A 53 -3.78 -2.76 -2.46
CA VAL A 53 -4.99 -1.99 -2.12
C VAL A 53 -6.04 -2.13 -3.21
N LEU A 54 -5.65 -2.12 -4.49
CA LEU A 54 -6.53 -2.36 -5.63
C LEU A 54 -7.04 -3.79 -5.61
N THR A 55 -6.20 -4.80 -5.39
CA THR A 55 -6.63 -6.21 -5.28
C THR A 55 -7.60 -6.39 -4.12
N THR A 56 -7.35 -5.73 -2.98
CA THR A 56 -8.25 -5.76 -1.82
C THR A 56 -9.58 -5.07 -2.14
N SER A 57 -9.54 -3.90 -2.81
CA SER A 57 -10.74 -3.15 -3.22
C SER A 57 -11.55 -3.90 -4.29
N LEU A 58 -10.89 -4.53 -5.25
CA LEU A 58 -11.50 -5.33 -6.32
C LEU A 58 -12.14 -6.59 -5.73
N TYR A 59 -11.47 -7.26 -4.79
CA TYR A 59 -12.02 -8.40 -4.06
C TYR A 59 -13.27 -8.00 -3.26
N GLN A 60 -13.26 -6.82 -2.63
CA GLN A 60 -14.41 -6.27 -1.90
C GLN A 60 -15.59 -5.96 -2.83
N GLN A 61 -15.35 -5.43 -4.03
CA GLN A 61 -16.41 -5.19 -5.03
C GLN A 61 -16.95 -6.49 -5.65
N LEU A 62 -16.07 -7.44 -5.98
CA LEU A 62 -16.47 -8.76 -6.51
C LEU A 62 -17.29 -9.54 -5.47
N ALA A 63 -16.88 -9.51 -4.20
CA ALA A 63 -17.60 -10.21 -3.13
C ALA A 63 -19.05 -9.71 -2.94
N SER A 64 -19.34 -8.44 -3.24
CA SER A 64 -20.70 -7.89 -3.17
C SER A 64 -21.60 -8.28 -4.36
N GLU A 65 -21.03 -8.74 -5.48
CA GLU A 65 -21.78 -8.98 -6.73
C GLU A 65 -21.91 -10.45 -7.14
N LEU A 66 -21.16 -11.37 -6.50
CA LEU A 66 -21.13 -12.78 -6.90
C LEU A 66 -22.41 -13.54 -6.51
N LYS A 67 -23.37 -13.64 -7.43
CA LYS A 67 -24.32 -14.76 -7.50
C LYS A 67 -23.62 -15.94 -8.16
N ILE A 68 -23.19 -16.91 -7.34
CA ILE A 68 -22.55 -18.14 -7.82
C ILE A 68 -23.63 -19.06 -8.38
N GLU A 69 -23.76 -19.14 -9.70
CA GLU A 69 -24.53 -20.20 -10.34
C GLU A 69 -23.71 -21.50 -10.36
N GLN A 70 -24.20 -22.52 -9.66
CA GLN A 70 -23.65 -23.86 -9.73
C GLN A 70 -24.15 -24.54 -11.00
N LYS A 71 -23.27 -24.69 -12.00
CA LYS A 71 -23.51 -25.62 -13.10
C LYS A 71 -22.91 -26.98 -12.74
N GLU A 72 -23.76 -28.00 -12.64
CA GLU A 72 -23.33 -29.39 -12.63
C GLU A 72 -22.74 -29.75 -14.00
N VAL A 73 -21.42 -29.92 -14.05
CA VAL A 73 -20.74 -30.48 -15.22
C VAL A 73 -20.80 -32.00 -15.09
N LYS A 74 -21.46 -32.66 -16.05
CA LYS A 74 -21.48 -34.13 -16.14
C LYS A 74 -20.04 -34.64 -16.29
N GLU A 75 -19.63 -35.55 -15.40
CA GLU A 75 -18.34 -36.22 -15.49
C GLU A 75 -18.24 -37.01 -16.81
N ASN A 76 -17.43 -36.53 -17.74
CA ASN A 76 -17.05 -37.31 -18.91
C ASN A 76 -16.11 -38.44 -18.46
N LYS A 77 -16.61 -39.69 -18.52
CA LYS A 77 -15.83 -40.90 -18.26
C LYS A 77 -14.75 -41.04 -19.34
N VAL A 78 -13.49 -40.89 -18.95
CA VAL A 78 -12.34 -41.14 -19.83
C VAL A 78 -11.84 -42.55 -19.57
N GLY A 79 -12.17 -43.50 -20.45
CA GLY A 79 -11.90 -44.92 -20.27
C GLY A 79 -10.41 -45.29 -20.35
N TRP A 80 -9.80 -45.60 -19.22
CA TRP A 80 -8.47 -46.20 -19.06
C TRP A 80 -8.47 -47.20 -17.89
N GLY A 81 -9.07 -48.37 -18.09
CA GLY A 81 -8.99 -49.49 -17.15
C GLY A 81 -9.61 -49.18 -15.77
N SER A 82 -9.09 -49.79 -14.70
CA SER A 82 -9.66 -49.60 -13.35
C SER A 82 -9.69 -48.13 -12.93
N LYS A 83 -10.82 -47.65 -12.40
CA LYS A 83 -11.10 -46.26 -11.96
C LYS A 83 -9.94 -45.55 -11.23
N ALA A 84 -9.15 -46.28 -10.43
CA ALA A 84 -8.02 -45.73 -9.68
C ALA A 84 -6.80 -45.34 -10.55
N ASN A 85 -6.60 -45.96 -11.71
CA ASN A 85 -5.53 -45.62 -12.65
C ASN A 85 -5.92 -44.41 -13.51
N GLU A 86 -7.20 -44.29 -13.86
CA GLU A 86 -7.76 -43.12 -14.55
C GLU A 86 -7.56 -41.84 -13.73
N THR A 87 -7.84 -41.87 -12.42
CA THR A 87 -7.66 -40.71 -11.53
C THR A 87 -6.20 -40.25 -11.47
N LYS A 88 -5.25 -41.20 -11.39
CA LYS A 88 -3.80 -40.87 -11.34
C LYS A 88 -3.28 -40.34 -12.67
N ALA A 89 -3.76 -40.86 -13.78
CA ALA A 89 -3.44 -40.33 -15.11
C ALA A 89 -3.97 -38.90 -15.27
N TRP A 90 -5.19 -38.64 -14.78
CA TRP A 90 -5.78 -37.30 -14.78
C TRP A 90 -4.96 -36.29 -13.95
N GLU A 91 -4.53 -36.65 -12.75
CA GLU A 91 -3.65 -35.77 -11.95
C GLU A 91 -2.34 -35.44 -12.66
N LEU A 92 -1.74 -36.41 -13.37
CA LEU A 92 -0.56 -36.16 -14.19
C LEU A 92 -0.87 -35.14 -15.28
N PHE A 93 -1.98 -35.29 -16.00
CA PHE A 93 -2.39 -34.31 -17.01
C PHE A 93 -2.63 -32.93 -16.40
N GLN A 94 -3.31 -32.84 -15.26
CA GLN A 94 -3.49 -31.56 -14.56
C GLN A 94 -2.16 -30.89 -14.23
N ILE A 95 -1.16 -31.63 -13.75
CA ILE A 95 0.19 -31.09 -13.48
C ILE A 95 0.88 -30.63 -14.77
N LEU A 96 0.82 -31.40 -15.85
CA LEU A 96 1.49 -31.08 -17.10
C LEU A 96 0.83 -29.90 -17.83
N LEU A 97 -0.50 -29.87 -17.88
CA LEU A 97 -1.31 -28.83 -18.51
C LEU A 97 -1.39 -27.55 -17.66
N HIS A 98 -1.09 -27.62 -16.36
CA HIS A 98 -1.01 -26.45 -15.45
C HIS A 98 -0.14 -25.33 -16.02
N SER A 99 0.86 -25.65 -16.85
CA SER A 99 1.69 -24.64 -17.48
C SER A 99 0.92 -23.66 -18.37
N PHE A 100 -0.15 -24.08 -19.05
CA PHE A 100 -0.98 -23.17 -19.85
C PHE A 100 -1.53 -22.05 -18.98
N ARG A 101 -2.19 -22.42 -17.87
CA ARG A 101 -2.67 -21.47 -16.86
C ARG A 101 -1.53 -20.62 -16.28
N LYS A 102 -0.45 -21.25 -15.84
CA LYS A 102 0.66 -20.55 -15.17
C LYS A 102 1.27 -19.45 -16.06
N TYR A 103 1.34 -19.71 -17.36
CA TYR A 103 1.90 -18.77 -18.33
C TYR A 103 0.86 -17.84 -18.96
N GLY A 104 -0.43 -17.98 -18.63
CA GLY A 104 -1.50 -17.12 -19.12
C GLY A 104 -1.98 -17.47 -20.54
N ALA A 105 -1.70 -18.69 -21.01
CA ALA A 105 -2.21 -19.19 -22.29
C ALA A 105 -3.66 -19.70 -22.13
N ILE A 106 -4.55 -18.75 -21.88
CA ILE A 106 -5.97 -18.96 -21.61
C ILE A 106 -6.82 -18.18 -22.62
N LEU A 107 -7.99 -18.70 -22.95
CA LEU A 107 -8.99 -17.98 -23.71
C LEU A 107 -9.61 -16.90 -22.82
N PHE A 108 -9.53 -15.64 -23.24
CA PHE A 108 -10.20 -14.55 -22.55
C PHE A 108 -11.71 -14.61 -22.83
N PRO A 109 -12.57 -14.23 -21.85
CA PRO A 109 -13.99 -14.03 -22.10
C PRO A 109 -14.22 -12.94 -23.14
N ASP A 110 -15.31 -13.05 -23.92
CA ASP A 110 -15.60 -12.14 -25.05
C ASP A 110 -15.72 -10.66 -24.64
N ASN A 111 -16.07 -10.39 -23.38
CA ASN A 111 -16.23 -9.05 -22.83
C ASN A 111 -14.94 -8.46 -22.20
N ILE A 112 -13.82 -9.19 -22.25
CA ILE A 112 -12.56 -8.75 -21.65
C ILE A 112 -11.49 -8.66 -22.74
N SER A 113 -10.99 -7.45 -23.00
CA SER A 113 -9.88 -7.27 -23.93
C SER A 113 -8.55 -7.76 -23.30
N PRO A 114 -7.79 -8.64 -23.98
CA PRO A 114 -6.47 -9.05 -23.50
C PRO A 114 -5.45 -7.92 -23.55
N GLU A 115 -5.71 -6.85 -24.32
CA GLU A 115 -4.84 -5.68 -24.47
C GLU A 115 -5.18 -4.55 -23.49
N ASP A 116 -6.18 -4.74 -22.63
CA ASP A 116 -6.60 -3.74 -21.65
C ASP A 116 -5.41 -3.25 -20.79
N PRO A 117 -5.19 -1.92 -20.70
CA PRO A 117 -4.13 -1.35 -19.87
C PRO A 117 -4.13 -1.83 -18.42
N PHE A 118 -5.29 -2.22 -17.88
CA PHE A 118 -5.42 -2.82 -16.56
C PHE A 118 -4.52 -4.06 -16.37
N PHE A 119 -4.28 -4.84 -17.44
CA PHE A 119 -3.45 -6.04 -17.38
C PHE A 119 -1.96 -5.78 -17.62
N GLU A 120 -1.52 -4.52 -17.76
CA GLU A 120 -0.10 -4.21 -17.93
C GLU A 120 0.77 -4.75 -16.78
N PRO A 121 1.98 -5.26 -17.06
CA PRO A 121 2.66 -5.32 -18.36
C PRO A 121 2.35 -6.59 -19.18
N ARG A 122 1.32 -7.36 -18.80
CA ARG A 122 0.94 -8.64 -19.41
C ARG A 122 -0.35 -8.55 -20.23
N ASN A 123 -0.72 -7.35 -20.67
CA ASN A 123 -1.85 -7.05 -21.54
C ASN A 123 -1.63 -7.53 -22.97
N ARG A 124 -1.47 -8.84 -23.14
CA ARG A 124 -1.38 -9.52 -24.43
C ARG A 124 -1.76 -10.98 -24.26
N GLU A 125 -2.14 -11.60 -25.36
CA GLU A 125 -2.36 -13.04 -25.37
C GLU A 125 -1.07 -13.83 -25.38
N TYR A 126 -1.12 -14.96 -24.68
CA TYR A 126 -0.07 -15.96 -24.66
C TYR A 126 -0.60 -17.27 -25.21
N TYR A 127 0.29 -18.05 -25.81
CA TYR A 127 -0.09 -19.28 -26.48
C TYR A 127 0.90 -20.40 -26.23
N PHE A 128 0.52 -21.61 -26.59
CA PHE A 128 1.42 -22.75 -26.67
C PHE A 128 1.49 -23.33 -28.08
N LYS A 129 2.67 -23.82 -28.42
CA LYS A 129 2.93 -24.70 -29.57
C LYS A 129 3.76 -25.89 -29.14
N LYS A 130 3.84 -26.89 -30.02
CA LYS A 130 4.72 -28.06 -29.83
C LYS A 130 6.15 -27.61 -29.51
N GLN A 131 6.69 -26.75 -30.38
CA GLN A 131 7.94 -26.02 -30.21
C GLN A 131 7.81 -24.65 -30.89
N SER A 132 8.35 -23.60 -30.26
CA SER A 132 8.37 -22.22 -30.74
C SER A 132 9.52 -21.45 -30.09
N SER A 133 10.09 -20.49 -30.83
CA SER A 133 11.06 -19.52 -30.32
C SER A 133 10.46 -18.14 -30.04
N GLU A 134 9.17 -17.94 -30.34
CA GLU A 134 8.51 -16.64 -30.21
C GLU A 134 8.28 -16.23 -28.74
N TYR A 135 8.33 -14.93 -28.48
CA TYR A 135 8.31 -14.39 -27.12
C TYR A 135 7.01 -14.65 -26.35
N ASN A 136 5.85 -14.56 -27.01
CA ASN A 136 4.52 -14.79 -26.43
C ASN A 136 4.00 -16.22 -26.68
N ILE A 137 4.80 -17.10 -27.27
CA ILE A 137 4.40 -18.48 -27.57
C ILE A 137 5.32 -19.46 -26.86
N TYR A 138 4.79 -20.10 -25.83
CA TYR A 138 5.50 -21.10 -25.06
C TYR A 138 5.57 -22.44 -25.78
N SER A 139 6.62 -23.20 -25.48
CA SER A 139 6.83 -24.52 -26.05
C SER A 139 6.41 -25.64 -25.10
N TRP A 140 5.63 -26.58 -25.61
CA TRP A 140 5.30 -27.81 -24.91
C TRP A 140 6.54 -28.69 -24.70
N LEU A 141 7.32 -28.91 -25.76
CA LEU A 141 8.59 -29.62 -25.71
C LEU A 141 9.75 -28.64 -25.46
N PRO A 142 10.90 -29.10 -24.94
CA PRO A 142 12.11 -28.28 -24.89
C PRO A 142 12.55 -27.87 -26.31
N THR A 143 12.94 -26.60 -26.47
CA THR A 143 13.36 -26.05 -27.78
C THR A 143 14.82 -26.32 -28.10
N ARG A 144 15.68 -26.45 -27.07
CA ARG A 144 17.12 -26.69 -27.22
C ARG A 144 17.50 -28.08 -26.70
N LYS A 145 18.41 -28.75 -27.42
CA LYS A 145 18.97 -30.04 -27.02
C LYS A 145 19.67 -29.90 -25.66
N GLY A 146 19.40 -30.84 -24.75
CA GLY A 146 19.95 -30.85 -23.39
C GLY A 146 19.18 -30.04 -22.35
N ILE A 147 18.43 -29.00 -22.75
CA ILE A 147 17.66 -28.16 -21.81
C ILE A 147 16.40 -28.91 -21.32
N LEU A 148 16.08 -28.77 -20.04
CA LEU A 148 14.83 -29.23 -19.45
C LEU A 148 13.80 -28.10 -19.43
N ASN A 149 12.54 -28.42 -19.72
CA ASN A 149 11.42 -27.57 -19.34
C ASN A 149 10.70 -28.21 -18.14
N SER A 150 9.72 -27.51 -17.57
CA SER A 150 9.04 -27.99 -16.35
C SER A 150 8.34 -29.34 -16.51
N ARG A 151 7.81 -29.63 -17.71
CA ARG A 151 7.10 -30.89 -18.01
C ARG A 151 8.06 -32.07 -18.09
N LEU A 152 9.15 -31.91 -18.85
CA LEU A 152 10.16 -32.96 -19.00
C LEU A 152 10.89 -33.21 -17.67
N ASP A 153 11.23 -32.16 -16.92
CA ASP A 153 11.80 -32.27 -15.57
C ASP A 153 10.88 -33.05 -14.63
N PHE A 154 9.57 -32.75 -14.64
CA PHE A 154 8.61 -33.46 -13.81
C PHE A 154 8.52 -34.94 -14.16
N LEU A 155 8.42 -35.30 -15.45
CA LEU A 155 8.35 -36.70 -15.88
C LEU A 155 9.61 -37.49 -15.53
N GLN A 156 10.79 -36.90 -15.70
CA GLN A 156 12.04 -37.55 -15.32
C GLN A 156 12.10 -37.81 -13.81
N ARG A 157 11.77 -36.81 -12.99
CA ARG A 157 11.74 -36.97 -11.53
C ARG A 157 10.65 -37.93 -11.06
N LEU A 158 9.51 -37.95 -11.73
CA LEU A 158 8.44 -38.92 -11.47
C LEU A 158 8.92 -40.33 -11.77
N SER A 159 9.61 -40.54 -12.89
CA SER A 159 10.15 -41.83 -13.25
C SER A 159 11.23 -42.32 -12.29
N GLU A 160 12.09 -41.44 -11.78
CA GLU A 160 13.12 -41.79 -10.81
C GLU A 160 12.57 -42.23 -9.45
N LYS A 161 11.35 -41.79 -9.10
CA LYS A 161 10.78 -41.97 -7.75
C LYS A 161 9.57 -42.90 -7.69
N GLY A 162 8.88 -43.12 -8.81
CA GLY A 162 7.49 -43.57 -8.81
C GLY A 162 7.13 -44.71 -9.75
N LEU A 163 8.05 -45.13 -10.63
CA LEU A 163 7.86 -46.23 -11.58
C LEU A 163 8.84 -47.37 -11.31
N ASP A 164 8.39 -48.61 -11.45
CA ASP A 164 9.21 -49.81 -11.25
C ASP A 164 10.36 -49.89 -12.27
N ASN A 165 10.18 -49.26 -13.43
CA ASN A 165 11.20 -49.09 -14.46
C ASN A 165 11.54 -47.61 -14.67
N LYS A 166 12.84 -47.30 -14.61
CA LYS A 166 13.36 -45.95 -14.88
C LYS A 166 13.30 -45.66 -16.39
N LEU A 167 12.47 -44.70 -16.76
CA LEU A 167 12.36 -44.15 -18.11
C LEU A 167 13.59 -43.30 -18.42
N SER A 168 14.13 -43.53 -19.61
CA SER A 168 15.13 -42.68 -20.23
C SER A 168 14.56 -41.32 -20.58
N ARG A 169 15.44 -40.33 -20.76
CA ARG A 169 15.06 -39.00 -21.26
C ARG A 169 14.29 -39.06 -22.59
N LYS A 170 14.63 -40.02 -23.47
CA LYS A 170 14.00 -40.20 -24.78
C LYS A 170 12.54 -40.64 -24.59
N GLU A 171 12.29 -41.62 -23.75
CA GLU A 171 10.94 -42.08 -23.44
C GLU A 171 10.07 -40.99 -22.80
N CYS A 172 10.59 -40.20 -21.86
CA CYS A 172 9.83 -39.07 -21.32
C CYS A 172 9.49 -38.00 -22.38
N LEU A 173 10.39 -37.78 -23.35
CA LEU A 173 10.12 -36.88 -24.48
C LEU A 173 9.07 -37.45 -25.41
N ASP A 174 9.10 -38.75 -25.67
CA ASP A 174 8.15 -39.44 -26.53
C ASP A 174 6.75 -39.45 -25.90
N ILE A 175 6.64 -39.61 -24.58
CA ILE A 175 5.38 -39.42 -23.84
C ILE A 175 4.82 -38.00 -24.06
N LEU A 176 5.65 -36.95 -23.90
CA LEU A 176 5.18 -35.58 -24.13
C LEU A 176 4.79 -35.35 -25.59
N ARG A 177 5.51 -35.94 -26.56
CA ARG A 177 5.15 -35.87 -27.98
C ARG A 177 3.80 -36.52 -28.23
N GLN A 178 3.57 -37.71 -27.70
CA GLN A 178 2.33 -38.44 -27.85
C GLN A 178 1.15 -37.66 -27.23
N ILE A 179 1.31 -37.13 -26.01
CA ILE A 179 0.28 -36.29 -25.39
C ILE A 179 -0.07 -35.08 -26.26
N TRP A 180 0.92 -34.47 -26.91
CA TRP A 180 0.67 -33.35 -27.83
C TRP A 180 -0.02 -33.81 -29.11
N ASP A 181 0.52 -34.84 -29.77
CA ASP A 181 0.11 -35.26 -31.12
C ASP A 181 -1.23 -35.99 -31.14
N SER A 182 -1.58 -36.74 -30.09
CA SER A 182 -2.87 -37.42 -29.98
C SER A 182 -3.82 -36.71 -29.03
N GLY A 183 -3.31 -36.18 -27.91
CA GLY A 183 -4.17 -35.63 -26.87
C GLY A 183 -4.60 -34.18 -27.12
N LEU A 184 -3.77 -33.38 -27.80
CA LEU A 184 -4.05 -31.95 -28.09
C LEU A 184 -4.33 -31.71 -29.58
N ASN A 185 -4.56 -32.75 -30.38
CA ASN A 185 -4.97 -32.58 -31.78
C ASN A 185 -6.47 -32.28 -31.86
N ILE A 186 -6.85 -31.01 -31.70
CA ILE A 186 -8.26 -30.57 -31.62
C ILE A 186 -9.06 -30.98 -32.86
N ASP A 187 -8.43 -31.07 -34.03
CA ASP A 187 -9.11 -31.43 -35.28
C ASP A 187 -9.46 -32.93 -35.38
N SER A 188 -9.02 -33.75 -34.41
CA SER A 188 -9.35 -35.16 -34.33
C SER A 188 -10.43 -35.44 -33.28
N GLU A 189 -11.50 -36.15 -33.68
CA GLU A 189 -12.51 -36.66 -32.75
C GLU A 189 -11.93 -37.60 -31.67
N SER A 190 -10.76 -38.18 -31.93
CA SER A 190 -10.05 -39.05 -30.96
C SER A 190 -9.29 -38.29 -29.87
N SER A 191 -9.26 -36.96 -29.94
CA SER A 191 -8.49 -36.11 -29.01
C SER A 191 -9.18 -35.94 -27.67
N MET A 192 -8.50 -36.39 -26.61
CA MET A 192 -9.01 -36.34 -25.24
C MET A 192 -9.23 -34.92 -24.71
N PHE A 193 -8.55 -33.92 -25.27
CA PHE A 193 -8.61 -32.53 -24.79
C PHE A 193 -9.28 -31.58 -25.78
N ASN A 194 -9.94 -32.08 -26.82
CA ASN A 194 -10.60 -31.27 -27.85
C ASN A 194 -11.49 -30.16 -27.23
N ASP A 195 -12.33 -30.57 -26.28
CA ASP A 195 -13.25 -29.68 -25.59
C ASP A 195 -12.56 -28.61 -24.73
N TYR A 196 -11.41 -28.95 -24.11
CA TYR A 196 -10.72 -28.11 -23.12
C TYR A 196 -9.92 -26.96 -23.73
N PHE A 197 -9.53 -27.06 -25.00
CA PHE A 197 -8.65 -26.09 -25.65
C PHE A 197 -9.36 -25.35 -26.79
N SER A 198 -8.89 -24.15 -27.06
CA SER A 198 -9.20 -23.36 -28.25
C SER A 198 -7.92 -23.19 -29.05
N THR A 199 -8.03 -23.26 -30.38
CA THR A 199 -6.93 -22.92 -31.27
C THR A 199 -7.17 -21.63 -32.01
N ILE A 200 -6.09 -20.92 -32.28
CA ILE A 200 -6.04 -19.84 -33.27
C ILE A 200 -5.01 -20.20 -34.34
N HIS A 201 -5.32 -19.90 -35.60
CA HIS A 201 -4.43 -20.13 -36.72
C HIS A 201 -3.87 -18.80 -37.22
N SER A 202 -2.55 -18.72 -37.37
CA SER A 202 -1.87 -17.58 -37.97
C SER A 202 -1.13 -18.04 -39.22
N GLN A 203 -1.19 -17.26 -40.30
CA GLN A 203 -0.55 -17.60 -41.58
C GLN A 203 0.95 -17.89 -41.43
N ASN A 204 1.65 -17.17 -40.53
CA ASN A 204 3.09 -17.32 -40.32
C ASN A 204 3.45 -18.30 -39.20
N LEU A 205 2.59 -18.39 -38.18
CA LEU A 205 2.90 -19.11 -36.94
C LEU A 205 2.10 -20.42 -36.81
N GLY A 206 1.25 -20.75 -37.76
CA GLY A 206 0.41 -21.95 -37.76
C GLY A 206 -0.59 -21.98 -36.60
N GLN A 207 -0.98 -23.19 -36.19
CA GLN A 207 -1.94 -23.44 -35.12
C GLN A 207 -1.30 -23.23 -33.73
N MET A 208 -1.99 -22.47 -32.89
CA MET A 208 -1.56 -22.09 -31.54
C MET A 208 -2.67 -22.39 -30.54
N TYR A 209 -2.30 -22.82 -29.34
CA TYR A 209 -3.22 -23.40 -28.35
C TYR A 209 -3.38 -22.52 -27.12
N ARG A 210 -4.63 -22.39 -26.65
CA ARG A 210 -5.02 -21.73 -25.39
C ARG A 210 -6.07 -22.56 -24.67
N LEU A 211 -6.05 -22.55 -23.34
CA LEU A 211 -6.98 -23.32 -22.51
C LEU A 211 -8.30 -22.54 -22.34
N LYS A 212 -9.45 -23.18 -22.55
CA LYS A 212 -10.77 -22.56 -22.30
C LYS A 212 -11.02 -22.41 -20.80
N LEU A 213 -11.73 -21.35 -20.43
CA LEU A 213 -12.11 -21.09 -19.04
C LEU A 213 -13.29 -21.94 -18.57
N ASP A 214 -14.15 -22.38 -19.49
CA ASP A 214 -15.39 -23.13 -19.18
C ASP A 214 -15.15 -24.46 -18.47
N TYR A 215 -13.94 -25.01 -18.59
CA TYR A 215 -13.55 -26.28 -18.00
C TYR A 215 -12.83 -26.13 -16.67
N TRP A 216 -12.86 -24.93 -16.08
CA TRP A 216 -12.25 -24.67 -14.79
C TRP A 216 -13.26 -24.91 -13.69
N GLN A 217 -12.88 -25.77 -12.74
CA GLN A 217 -13.67 -26.03 -11.56
C GLN A 217 -12.99 -25.43 -10.34
N LEU A 218 -13.70 -24.54 -9.64
CA LEU A 218 -13.28 -24.09 -8.32
C LEU A 218 -13.67 -25.17 -7.30
N LYS A 219 -12.67 -25.76 -6.65
CA LYS A 219 -12.87 -26.79 -5.63
C LYS A 219 -12.42 -26.26 -4.25
N PRO A 220 -13.32 -25.66 -3.46
CA PRO A 220 -12.97 -25.11 -2.16
C PRO A 220 -12.80 -26.23 -1.14
N ALA A 221 -11.57 -26.50 -0.71
CA ALA A 221 -11.25 -27.52 0.29
C ALA A 221 -11.83 -27.25 1.69
N ILE A 222 -12.36 -26.04 1.94
CA ILE A 222 -13.12 -25.73 3.16
C ILE A 222 -14.49 -26.43 3.14
N VAL A 223 -15.05 -26.66 1.96
CA VAL A 223 -16.39 -27.26 1.77
C VAL A 223 -16.27 -28.73 1.37
N ASP A 224 -15.32 -29.05 0.49
CA ASP A 224 -15.12 -30.41 -0.02
C ASP A 224 -14.01 -31.13 0.76
N SER A 225 -14.43 -32.00 1.67
CA SER A 225 -13.54 -32.82 2.52
C SER A 225 -12.82 -33.95 1.76
N SER A 226 -13.18 -34.22 0.50
CA SER A 226 -12.47 -35.19 -0.35
C SER A 226 -11.14 -34.65 -0.89
N ILE A 227 -10.89 -33.35 -0.73
CA ILE A 227 -9.70 -32.68 -1.26
C ILE A 227 -8.53 -32.83 -0.30
N ASP A 228 -7.54 -33.61 -0.74
CA ASP A 228 -6.28 -33.76 -0.03
C ASP A 228 -5.27 -32.66 -0.40
N TRP A 229 -4.71 -32.03 0.62
CA TRP A 229 -3.60 -31.10 0.47
C TRP A 229 -2.26 -31.79 0.66
N PHE A 230 -1.30 -31.38 -0.15
CA PHE A 230 0.07 -31.86 -0.09
C PHE A 230 1.04 -30.70 0.06
N TYR A 231 2.04 -30.89 0.92
CA TYR A 231 3.10 -29.93 1.20
C TYR A 231 4.47 -30.55 0.87
N CYS A 232 5.36 -29.73 0.32
CA CYS A 232 6.75 -30.11 0.08
C CYS A 232 7.68 -29.40 1.06
N PRO A 233 8.32 -30.11 2.03
CA PRO A 233 9.22 -29.48 3.00
C PRO A 233 10.49 -28.88 2.38
N THR A 234 10.87 -29.31 1.18
CA THR A 234 12.07 -28.80 0.49
C THR A 234 11.88 -27.44 -0.18
N CYS A 235 10.67 -27.18 -0.70
CA CYS A 235 10.37 -25.94 -1.42
C CYS A 235 9.18 -25.16 -0.85
N ASN A 236 8.62 -25.60 0.28
CA ASN A 236 7.46 -25.01 0.94
C ASN A 236 6.21 -24.84 0.05
N ARG A 237 6.11 -25.59 -1.06
CA ARG A 237 4.94 -25.54 -1.94
C ARG A 237 3.80 -26.35 -1.37
N ILE A 238 2.62 -25.74 -1.35
CA ILE A 238 1.36 -26.44 -1.14
C ILE A 238 0.67 -26.71 -2.49
N THR A 239 0.04 -27.88 -2.65
CA THR A 239 -0.61 -28.29 -3.90
C THR A 239 -1.73 -29.31 -3.63
N LEU A 240 -2.67 -29.41 -4.57
CA LEU A 240 -3.79 -30.38 -4.54
C LEU A 240 -3.52 -31.65 -5.36
N HIS A 241 -2.35 -31.74 -6.00
CA HIS A 241 -2.02 -32.84 -6.92
C HIS A 241 -0.84 -33.63 -6.36
N ASN A 242 -0.92 -34.96 -6.41
CA ASN A 242 0.14 -35.81 -5.90
C ASN A 242 0.31 -37.10 -6.70
N VAL A 243 1.22 -37.05 -7.68
CA VAL A 243 1.62 -38.26 -8.42
C VAL A 243 2.85 -38.86 -7.75
N LYS A 244 2.64 -39.97 -7.01
CA LYS A 244 3.69 -40.77 -6.36
C LYS A 244 4.64 -39.96 -5.44
N GLY A 245 4.15 -38.89 -4.80
CA GLY A 245 4.96 -38.03 -3.93
C GLY A 245 5.86 -37.03 -4.67
N THR A 246 5.70 -36.87 -5.98
CA THR A 246 6.59 -36.02 -6.79
C THR A 246 6.17 -34.56 -6.75
N CYS A 247 7.07 -33.66 -6.32
CA CYS A 247 6.78 -32.23 -6.26
C CYS A 247 6.68 -31.60 -7.67
N PRO A 248 5.61 -30.85 -7.99
CA PRO A 248 5.43 -30.19 -9.29
C PRO A 248 6.29 -28.93 -9.48
N THR A 249 7.09 -28.53 -8.49
CA THR A 249 8.03 -27.41 -8.63
C THR A 249 9.23 -27.84 -9.47
N TYR A 250 9.57 -27.03 -10.49
CA TYR A 250 10.68 -27.27 -11.40
C TYR A 250 11.99 -27.49 -10.63
N GLN A 251 12.69 -28.58 -10.94
CA GLN A 251 13.97 -28.98 -10.33
C GLN A 251 13.92 -29.11 -8.80
N CYS A 252 12.75 -29.38 -8.21
CA CYS A 252 12.63 -29.66 -6.79
C CYS A 252 12.88 -31.15 -6.52
N SER A 253 13.85 -31.45 -5.67
CA SER A 253 14.16 -32.81 -5.21
C SER A 253 13.26 -33.29 -4.07
N GLY A 254 12.40 -32.44 -3.52
CA GLY A 254 11.54 -32.76 -2.38
C GLY A 254 10.46 -33.81 -2.69
N ARG A 255 9.90 -34.38 -1.62
CA ARG A 255 8.78 -35.32 -1.64
C ARG A 255 7.55 -34.62 -1.07
N LEU A 256 6.38 -34.88 -1.65
CA LEU A 256 5.11 -34.40 -1.15
C LEU A 256 4.63 -35.25 0.02
N GLU A 257 4.16 -34.58 1.06
CA GLU A 257 3.56 -35.16 2.25
C GLU A 257 2.14 -34.61 2.39
N LYS A 258 1.20 -35.46 2.80
CA LYS A 258 -0.18 -35.03 3.07
C LYS A 258 -0.16 -34.04 4.25
N CYS A 259 -0.84 -32.91 4.11
CA CYS A 259 -0.86 -31.84 5.10
C CYS A 259 -2.27 -31.28 5.30
N SER A 260 -2.49 -30.60 6.42
CA SER A 260 -3.61 -29.67 6.60
C SER A 260 -3.04 -28.25 6.54
N PRO A 261 -3.51 -27.39 5.61
CA PRO A 261 -3.09 -25.99 5.54
C PRO A 261 -3.32 -25.25 6.86
N GLU A 262 -4.40 -25.57 7.58
CA GLU A 262 -4.78 -24.98 8.87
C GLU A 262 -3.71 -25.25 9.92
N LYS A 263 -3.25 -26.50 10.01
CA LYS A 263 -2.19 -26.90 10.94
C LYS A 263 -0.84 -26.34 10.52
N LEU A 264 -0.50 -26.45 9.24
CA LEU A 264 0.79 -26.02 8.70
C LEU A 264 1.00 -24.50 8.87
N TYR A 265 -0.06 -23.72 8.67
CA TYR A 265 -0.02 -22.27 8.71
C TYR A 265 -0.70 -21.67 9.96
N LYS A 266 -0.87 -22.46 11.03
CA LYS A 266 -1.47 -21.99 12.29
C LYS A 266 -0.81 -20.72 12.83
N ASN A 267 0.52 -20.64 12.70
CA ASN A 267 1.32 -19.50 13.18
C ASN A 267 1.70 -18.52 12.06
N ASN A 268 1.08 -18.63 10.88
CA ASN A 268 1.36 -17.72 9.78
C ASN A 268 0.62 -16.40 10.01
N HIS A 269 1.39 -15.37 10.37
CA HIS A 269 0.87 -14.04 10.68
C HIS A 269 -0.09 -13.50 9.61
N TYR A 270 0.30 -13.57 8.33
CA TYR A 270 -0.52 -13.05 7.24
C TYR A 270 -1.80 -13.86 7.04
N ARG A 271 -1.73 -15.19 7.12
CA ARG A 271 -2.93 -16.04 7.01
C ARG A 271 -3.94 -15.70 8.10
N ASN A 272 -3.49 -15.58 9.34
CA ASN A 272 -4.36 -15.23 10.46
C ASN A 272 -4.91 -13.81 10.30
N LEU A 273 -4.11 -12.86 9.83
CA LEU A 273 -4.58 -11.51 9.51
C LEU A 273 -5.75 -11.51 8.52
N TYR A 274 -5.70 -12.34 7.47
CA TYR A 274 -6.77 -12.42 6.46
C TYR A 274 -7.99 -13.25 6.90
N LEU A 275 -7.85 -14.15 7.88
CA LEU A 275 -8.95 -14.98 8.38
C LEU A 275 -9.68 -14.35 9.57
N ASP A 276 -8.92 -13.75 10.49
CA ASP A 276 -9.44 -13.30 11.78
C ASP A 276 -9.86 -11.84 11.76
N LYS A 277 -9.33 -11.03 10.84
CA LYS A 277 -9.66 -9.61 10.71
C LYS A 277 -10.31 -9.34 9.37
N LEU A 278 -11.52 -8.76 9.43
CA LEU A 278 -12.11 -8.16 8.25
C LEU A 278 -11.20 -7.01 7.78
N PRO A 279 -10.91 -6.90 6.46
CA PRO A 279 -10.17 -5.77 5.95
C PRO A 279 -10.94 -4.48 6.27
N VAL A 280 -10.34 -3.59 7.06
CA VAL A 280 -10.95 -2.30 7.39
C VAL A 280 -10.78 -1.38 6.19
N LYS A 281 -11.87 -0.76 5.74
CA LYS A 281 -11.82 0.25 4.67
C LYS A 281 -11.08 1.48 5.17
N MET A 282 -9.98 1.85 4.53
CA MET A 282 -9.30 3.10 4.82
C MET A 282 -10.13 4.27 4.29
N LYS A 283 -10.59 5.15 5.17
CA LYS A 283 -11.31 6.38 4.85
C LYS A 283 -10.49 7.54 5.41
N SER A 284 -9.97 8.37 4.51
CA SER A 284 -9.10 9.50 4.86
C SER A 284 -9.81 10.83 4.67
N LYS A 285 -9.60 11.77 5.59
CA LYS A 285 -10.03 13.17 5.47
C LYS A 285 -8.90 14.13 5.79
N GLU A 286 -8.99 15.35 5.27
CA GLU A 286 -8.10 16.44 5.61
C GLU A 286 -8.59 17.16 6.87
N HIS A 287 -7.67 17.63 7.71
CA HIS A 287 -7.98 18.56 8.79
C HIS A 287 -6.97 19.71 8.85
N THR A 288 -7.27 20.82 8.19
CA THR A 288 -6.43 22.02 8.13
C THR A 288 -7.17 23.26 8.61
N ALA A 289 -6.43 24.36 8.83
CA ALA A 289 -7.00 25.64 9.24
C ALA A 289 -7.86 26.31 8.15
N GLN A 290 -7.99 25.69 6.97
CA GLN A 290 -8.82 26.16 5.87
C GLN A 290 -10.28 25.68 5.98
N LEU A 291 -10.54 24.71 6.84
CA LEU A 291 -11.91 24.23 7.10
C LEU A 291 -12.66 25.21 7.99
N THR A 292 -13.99 25.30 7.78
CA THR A 292 -14.85 25.99 8.73
C THR A 292 -14.91 25.21 10.04
N THR A 293 -15.29 25.90 11.13
CA THR A 293 -15.41 25.29 12.45
C THR A 293 -16.37 24.09 12.44
N GLU A 294 -17.48 24.19 11.70
CA GLU A 294 -18.49 23.13 11.58
C GLU A 294 -17.94 21.91 10.84
N ALA A 295 -17.23 22.13 9.72
CA ALA A 295 -16.65 21.05 8.94
C ALA A 295 -15.52 20.32 9.68
N ALA A 296 -14.69 21.06 10.43
CA ALA A 296 -13.66 20.49 11.29
C ALA A 296 -14.28 19.61 12.39
N ALA A 297 -15.34 20.09 13.05
CA ALA A 297 -16.04 19.37 14.10
C ALA A 297 -16.72 18.08 13.59
N ASP A 298 -17.35 18.13 12.41
CA ASP A 298 -17.98 16.96 11.78
C ASP A 298 -16.95 15.88 11.44
N ILE A 299 -15.83 16.26 10.82
CA ILE A 299 -14.73 15.33 10.50
C ILE A 299 -14.13 14.72 11.77
N GLN A 300 -14.01 15.49 12.85
CA GLN A 300 -13.53 14.99 14.14
C GLN A 300 -14.51 13.99 14.77
N SER A 301 -15.82 14.24 14.68
CA SER A 301 -16.84 13.29 15.14
C SER A 301 -16.75 11.97 14.36
N GLN A 302 -16.73 12.05 13.03
CA GLN A 302 -16.60 10.87 12.16
C GLN A 302 -15.31 10.08 12.45
N PHE A 303 -14.22 10.77 12.84
CA PHE A 303 -12.99 10.11 13.23
C PHE A 303 -13.10 9.37 14.56
N ASN A 304 -13.71 10.01 15.56
CA ASN A 304 -13.95 9.40 16.88
C ASN A 304 -14.89 8.18 16.79
N ASP A 305 -15.88 8.23 15.89
CA ASP A 305 -16.82 7.14 15.64
C ASP A 305 -16.20 5.98 14.82
N GLY A 306 -14.96 6.15 14.34
CA GLY A 306 -14.23 5.17 13.52
C GLY A 306 -14.65 5.13 12.04
N ASP A 307 -15.56 6.02 11.65
CA ASP A 307 -16.04 6.16 10.28
C ASP A 307 -14.98 6.75 9.36
N VAL A 308 -14.18 7.69 9.86
CA VAL A 308 -12.90 8.12 9.28
C VAL A 308 -11.81 7.50 10.14
N ASN A 309 -10.81 6.87 9.53
CA ASN A 309 -9.72 6.21 10.28
C ASN A 309 -8.34 6.73 9.92
N VAL A 310 -8.27 7.73 9.04
CA VAL A 310 -7.05 8.48 8.73
C VAL A 310 -7.38 9.97 8.66
N LEU A 311 -6.67 10.77 9.45
CA LEU A 311 -6.71 12.22 9.34
C LEU A 311 -5.36 12.74 8.83
N SER A 312 -5.40 13.51 7.75
CA SER A 312 -4.27 14.26 7.23
C SER A 312 -4.31 15.69 7.78
N CYS A 313 -3.56 15.93 8.85
CA CYS A 313 -3.59 17.20 9.58
C CYS A 313 -2.38 18.09 9.27
N SER A 314 -2.54 19.39 9.46
CA SER A 314 -1.41 20.33 9.57
C SER A 314 -1.03 20.57 11.04
N THR A 315 -0.40 21.70 11.37
CA THR A 315 -0.05 22.07 12.74
C THR A 315 -1.27 22.32 13.65
N THR A 316 -2.48 22.32 13.07
CA THR A 316 -3.76 22.42 13.79
C THR A 316 -3.95 21.34 14.84
N PHE A 317 -3.29 20.18 14.68
CA PHE A 317 -3.37 19.05 15.61
C PHE A 317 -2.17 18.97 16.58
N GLU A 318 -1.22 19.90 16.49
CA GLU A 318 -0.13 19.99 17.46
C GLU A 318 -0.63 20.53 18.80
N LEU A 319 -1.47 21.55 18.78
CA LEU A 319 -1.91 22.31 19.96
C LEU A 319 -3.44 22.32 20.08
N GLY A 320 -3.96 21.97 21.26
CA GLY A 320 -5.30 22.37 21.69
C GLY A 320 -6.52 21.56 21.23
N VAL A 321 -6.39 20.64 20.27
CA VAL A 321 -7.51 19.75 19.87
C VAL A 321 -7.39 18.41 20.60
N ASP A 322 -8.47 18.00 21.27
CA ASP A 322 -8.60 16.68 21.89
C ASP A 322 -9.27 15.71 20.90
N VAL A 323 -8.47 14.86 20.27
CA VAL A 323 -8.91 13.92 19.23
C VAL A 323 -9.07 12.51 19.79
N GLY A 324 -9.20 12.39 21.11
CA GLY A 324 -9.11 11.11 21.79
C GLY A 324 -7.71 10.49 21.63
N GLU A 325 -7.65 9.18 21.77
CA GLU A 325 -6.40 8.43 21.91
C GLU A 325 -6.03 7.78 20.58
N LEU A 326 -5.00 8.29 19.89
CA LEU A 326 -4.52 7.69 18.64
C LEU A 326 -3.66 6.45 18.94
N GLU A 327 -3.79 5.42 18.11
CA GLU A 327 -2.86 4.29 18.13
C GLU A 327 -1.56 4.62 17.38
N SER A 328 -1.68 5.36 16.27
CA SER A 328 -0.58 5.61 15.35
C SER A 328 -0.52 7.06 14.86
N VAL A 329 0.69 7.62 14.78
CA VAL A 329 0.96 8.95 14.22
C VAL A 329 1.99 8.83 13.10
N PHE A 330 1.66 9.38 11.94
CA PHE A 330 2.53 9.41 10.77
C PHE A 330 2.98 10.84 10.46
N MET A 331 4.28 11.09 10.52
CA MET A 331 4.87 12.38 10.19
C MET A 331 5.49 12.32 8.79
N ARG A 332 4.98 13.14 7.87
CA ARG A 332 5.44 13.21 6.46
C ARG A 332 6.87 13.73 6.28
N ASN A 333 7.38 14.46 7.26
CA ASN A 333 8.73 15.02 7.31
C ASN A 333 9.19 15.06 8.77
N VAL A 334 10.50 15.19 8.97
CA VAL A 334 11.03 15.45 10.32
C VAL A 334 10.46 16.79 10.82
N PRO A 335 9.83 16.84 12.02
CA PRO A 335 9.35 18.08 12.62
C PRO A 335 10.46 19.13 12.74
N PRO A 336 10.12 20.44 12.75
CA PRO A 336 11.12 21.50 12.80
C PRO A 336 11.97 21.50 14.08
N THR A 337 11.35 21.16 15.22
CA THR A 337 12.02 21.14 16.53
C THR A 337 11.67 19.89 17.34
N PRO A 338 12.47 19.52 18.36
CA PRO A 338 12.14 18.44 19.30
C PRO A 338 10.79 18.66 20.00
N ALA A 339 10.44 19.91 20.32
CA ALA A 339 9.16 20.25 20.92
C ALA A 339 7.98 19.87 20.01
N ASN A 340 8.06 20.18 18.71
CA ASN A 340 7.03 19.77 17.75
C ASN A 340 6.97 18.25 17.60
N TYR A 341 8.12 17.57 17.65
CA TYR A 341 8.17 16.11 17.58
C TYR A 341 7.43 15.48 18.74
N ILE A 342 7.75 15.87 19.97
CA ILE A 342 7.14 15.33 21.18
C ILE A 342 5.64 15.62 21.23
N GLN A 343 5.20 16.82 20.84
CA GLN A 343 3.78 17.17 20.78
C GLN A 343 3.01 16.32 19.76
N ARG A 344 3.60 16.04 18.59
CA ARG A 344 2.97 15.22 17.54
C ARG A 344 3.00 13.74 17.90
N ALA A 345 4.16 13.21 18.27
CA ALA A 345 4.34 11.80 18.61
C ALA A 345 3.56 11.42 19.88
N GLY A 346 3.48 12.32 20.86
CA GLY A 346 2.72 12.15 22.10
C GLY A 346 1.20 12.16 21.93
N ARG A 347 0.68 12.31 20.69
CA ARG A 347 -0.72 12.03 20.38
C ARG A 347 -1.01 10.54 20.25
N ALA A 348 0.00 9.72 19.97
CA ALA A 348 -0.14 8.27 19.99
C ALA A 348 -0.01 7.72 21.42
N GLY A 349 -0.73 6.64 21.73
CA GLY A 349 -0.40 5.76 22.86
C GLY A 349 -0.88 6.20 24.24
N ARG A 350 -2.03 6.89 24.34
CA ARG A 350 -2.63 7.20 25.65
C ARG A 350 -3.43 6.04 26.25
N ARG A 351 -3.78 5.05 25.43
CA ARG A 351 -4.42 3.81 25.86
C ARG A 351 -3.43 2.84 26.50
N THR A 352 -3.82 2.22 27.61
CA THR A 352 -3.04 1.17 28.29
C THR A 352 -3.04 -0.18 27.57
N ASP A 353 -3.94 -0.38 26.61
CA ASP A 353 -4.14 -1.65 25.90
C ASP A 353 -3.51 -1.70 24.49
N SER A 354 -2.96 -0.58 23.99
CA SER A 354 -2.37 -0.51 22.64
C SER A 354 -0.95 0.06 22.66
N THR A 355 -0.10 -0.47 21.78
CA THR A 355 1.26 0.04 21.63
C THR A 355 1.24 1.28 20.76
N ALA A 356 1.69 2.40 21.30
CA ALA A 356 1.89 3.64 20.55
C ALA A 356 2.85 3.41 19.37
N PHE A 357 2.44 3.80 18.16
CA PHE A 357 3.31 3.75 17.00
C PHE A 357 3.51 5.13 16.38
N SER A 358 4.75 5.61 16.33
CA SER A 358 5.08 6.86 15.66
C SER A 358 6.08 6.61 14.54
N LEU A 359 5.74 7.03 13.33
CA LEU A 359 6.60 6.89 12.16
C LEU A 359 6.90 8.26 11.56
N THR A 360 8.19 8.58 11.45
CA THR A 360 8.66 9.81 10.80
C THR A 360 9.33 9.47 9.47
N PHE A 361 8.82 10.05 8.39
CA PHE A 361 9.44 9.96 7.08
C PHE A 361 10.46 11.09 6.91
N ALA A 362 11.74 10.76 6.74
CA ALA A 362 12.78 11.74 6.46
C ALA A 362 12.88 12.01 4.95
N ARG A 363 12.73 13.28 4.54
CA ARG A 363 12.93 13.71 3.16
C ARG A 363 14.43 13.88 2.85
N ARG A 364 14.78 14.01 1.56
CA ARG A 364 16.14 14.35 1.11
C ARG A 364 16.44 15.85 1.29
N ARG A 365 16.25 16.37 2.50
CA ARG A 365 16.56 17.76 2.89
C ARG A 365 17.65 17.71 3.96
N SER A 366 18.47 18.77 4.06
CA SER A 366 19.58 18.82 5.03
C SER A 366 19.11 18.52 6.46
N HIS A 367 18.08 19.25 6.93
CA HIS A 367 17.43 19.04 8.23
C HIS A 367 17.04 17.59 8.48
N ASP A 368 16.21 17.02 7.59
CA ASP A 368 15.73 15.65 7.71
C ASP A 368 16.86 14.62 7.69
N LEU A 369 17.90 14.83 6.88
CA LEU A 369 19.05 13.91 6.79
C LEU A 369 19.91 13.94 8.05
N THR A 370 20.10 15.10 8.67
CA THR A 370 20.79 15.22 9.96
C THR A 370 20.11 14.35 11.02
N TYR A 371 18.79 14.49 11.18
CA TYR A 371 18.03 13.70 12.15
C TYR A 371 17.79 12.26 11.70
N PHE A 372 17.89 11.94 10.41
CA PHE A 372 17.89 10.55 9.95
C PHE A 372 19.19 9.84 10.33
N GLN A 373 20.33 10.54 10.29
CA GLN A 373 21.62 10.01 10.73
C GLN A 373 21.70 9.87 12.26
N ASN A 374 21.15 10.84 12.99
CA ASN A 374 21.05 10.79 14.45
C ASN A 374 19.62 11.06 14.95
N PRO A 375 18.74 10.04 14.97
CA PRO A 375 17.34 10.21 15.38
C PRO A 375 17.14 10.61 16.85
N LEU A 376 18.12 10.34 17.73
CA LEU A 376 17.99 10.67 19.15
C LEU A 376 17.93 12.18 19.39
N ASP A 377 18.55 12.99 18.53
CA ASP A 377 18.57 14.44 18.68
C ASP A 377 17.18 15.07 18.48
N ILE A 378 16.29 14.47 17.68
CA ILE A 378 14.91 14.97 17.53
C ILE A 378 13.95 14.36 18.56
N ILE A 379 14.18 13.10 18.96
CA ILE A 379 13.31 12.37 19.90
C ILE A 379 13.55 12.83 21.34
N SER A 380 14.80 13.05 21.71
CA SER A 380 15.26 13.42 23.06
C SER A 380 15.99 14.77 23.11
N GLY A 381 15.83 15.59 22.07
CA GLY A 381 16.45 16.90 21.99
C GLY A 381 15.97 17.87 23.07
N ASN A 382 16.83 18.84 23.42
CA ASN A 382 16.49 19.84 24.43
C ASN A 382 15.36 20.76 23.96
N ILE A 383 14.37 20.98 24.81
CA ILE A 383 13.30 21.95 24.57
C ILE A 383 13.67 23.23 25.31
N GLU A 384 14.09 24.24 24.55
CA GLU A 384 14.36 25.56 25.11
C GLU A 384 13.05 26.26 25.50
N PRO A 385 13.00 26.93 26.66
CA PRO A 385 11.82 27.70 27.06
C PRO A 385 11.58 28.87 26.09
N PRO A 386 10.32 29.24 25.82
CA PRO A 386 10.01 30.37 24.95
C PRO A 386 10.56 31.68 25.54
N HIS A 387 11.32 32.42 24.74
CA HIS A 387 11.87 33.72 25.14
C HIS A 387 10.98 34.86 24.64
N PHE A 388 10.43 35.65 25.56
CA PHE A 388 9.58 36.81 25.24
C PHE A 388 10.39 38.10 25.27
N LYS A 389 10.46 38.80 24.14
CA LYS A 389 11.02 40.16 24.06
C LYS A 389 9.90 41.18 24.26
N ILE A 390 9.73 41.63 25.50
CA ILE A 390 8.71 42.64 25.86
C ILE A 390 9.06 44.02 25.25
N LYS A 391 10.34 44.30 25.02
CA LYS A 391 10.85 45.55 24.42
C LYS A 391 10.86 45.51 22.88
N ASN A 392 9.72 45.26 22.26
CA ASN A 392 9.61 45.29 20.80
C ASN A 392 8.79 46.51 20.36
N ASP A 393 9.46 47.55 19.88
CA ASP A 393 8.84 48.83 19.45
C ASP A 393 7.66 48.62 18.49
N LYS A 394 7.72 47.65 17.56
CA LYS A 394 6.61 47.36 16.64
C LYS A 394 5.38 46.82 17.36
N ILE A 395 5.55 45.93 18.33
CA ILE A 395 4.45 45.37 19.11
C ILE A 395 3.86 46.44 20.02
N ILE A 396 4.72 47.21 20.69
CA ILE A 396 4.30 48.29 21.58
C ILE A 396 3.47 49.34 20.82
N ARG A 397 3.94 49.78 19.63
CA ARG A 397 3.17 50.70 18.78
C ARG A 397 1.79 50.15 18.40
N ARG A 398 1.69 48.87 18.04
CA ARG A 398 0.39 48.24 17.73
C ARG A 398 -0.57 48.29 18.91
N HIS A 399 -0.07 48.05 20.14
CA HIS A 399 -0.89 48.18 21.34
C HIS A 399 -1.31 49.64 21.61
N ILE A 400 -0.42 50.62 21.39
CA ILE A 400 -0.75 52.05 21.52
C ILE A 400 -1.87 52.43 20.54
N TYR A 401 -1.75 52.02 19.27
CA TYR A 401 -2.74 52.35 18.24
C TYR A 401 -4.08 51.66 18.51
N ALA A 402 -4.07 50.39 18.91
CA ALA A 402 -5.27 49.65 19.27
C ALA A 402 -5.98 50.29 20.49
N ALA A 403 -5.23 50.69 21.52
CA ALA A 403 -5.79 51.37 22.69
C ALA A 403 -6.37 52.75 22.33
N ALA A 404 -5.69 53.50 21.46
CA ALA A 404 -6.18 54.79 20.95
C ALA A 404 -7.50 54.65 20.17
N LEU A 405 -7.57 53.71 19.22
CA LEU A 405 -8.78 53.42 18.46
C LEU A 405 -9.92 52.94 19.36
N ALA A 406 -9.65 51.99 20.27
CA ALA A 406 -10.66 51.48 21.20
C ALA A 406 -11.23 52.57 22.12
N ASN A 407 -10.38 53.51 22.56
CA ASN A 407 -10.81 54.61 23.40
C ASN A 407 -11.60 55.67 22.62
N PHE A 408 -11.22 55.94 21.36
CA PHE A 408 -11.99 56.79 20.45
C PHE A 408 -13.38 56.20 20.17
N TRP A 409 -13.46 54.94 19.75
CA TRP A 409 -14.73 54.26 19.46
C TRP A 409 -15.67 54.16 20.66
N ARG A 410 -15.14 54.17 21.89
CA ARG A 410 -15.98 54.26 23.09
C ARG A 410 -16.68 55.62 23.22
N LYS A 411 -16.03 56.70 22.77
CA LYS A 411 -16.57 58.07 22.80
C LYS A 411 -17.42 58.41 21.58
N SER A 412 -17.12 57.77 20.46
CA SER A 412 -17.86 57.90 19.20
C SER A 412 -18.25 56.51 18.67
N PRO A 413 -19.28 55.87 19.27
CA PRO A 413 -19.74 54.54 18.87
C PRO A 413 -20.24 54.49 17.42
N GLU A 414 -20.65 55.62 16.85
CA GLU A 414 -21.10 55.75 15.47
C GLU A 414 -20.03 55.38 14.43
N TYR A 415 -18.75 55.33 14.82
CA TYR A 415 -17.64 54.96 13.95
C TYR A 415 -17.10 53.54 14.22
N PHE A 416 -17.84 52.70 14.97
CA PHE A 416 -17.42 51.35 15.36
C PHE A 416 -18.31 50.27 14.73
N GLY A 417 -17.70 49.22 14.18
CA GLY A 417 -18.41 48.05 13.69
C GLY A 417 -17.96 47.64 12.30
N THR A 418 -18.14 48.54 11.32
CA THR A 418 -17.76 48.27 9.93
C THR A 418 -16.61 49.16 9.45
N VAL A 419 -15.94 48.72 8.38
CA VAL A 419 -14.92 49.53 7.69
C VAL A 419 -15.56 50.79 7.10
N GLU A 420 -16.81 50.71 6.66
CA GLU A 420 -17.57 51.84 6.10
C GLU A 420 -17.78 52.96 7.13
N ASP A 421 -18.21 52.59 8.34
CA ASP A 421 -18.46 53.54 9.43
C ASP A 421 -17.18 54.33 9.74
N PHE A 422 -16.03 53.66 9.86
CA PHE A 422 -14.80 54.34 10.27
C PHE A 422 -14.08 55.07 9.13
N PHE A 423 -13.89 54.44 7.97
CA PHE A 423 -13.06 55.01 6.90
C PHE A 423 -13.84 55.95 5.98
N PHE A 424 -15.12 55.69 5.71
CA PHE A 424 -15.87 56.42 4.69
C PHE A 424 -16.83 57.48 5.25
N SER A 425 -17.09 57.48 6.56
CA SER A 425 -17.97 58.46 7.23
C SER A 425 -17.21 59.59 7.96
N ASN A 426 -16.02 59.95 7.47
CA ASN A 426 -15.09 60.91 8.11
C ASN A 426 -14.59 60.50 9.51
N GLY A 427 -14.61 59.20 9.84
CA GLY A 427 -14.15 58.69 11.13
C GLY A 427 -12.64 58.91 11.34
N ILE A 428 -11.83 58.85 10.28
CA ILE A 428 -10.38 59.16 10.32
C ILE A 428 -10.15 60.61 10.74
N ASP A 429 -10.86 61.57 10.16
CA ASP A 429 -10.72 63.00 10.49
C ASP A 429 -11.14 63.28 11.94
N LYS A 430 -12.20 62.62 12.40
CA LYS A 430 -12.66 62.71 13.79
C LYS A 430 -11.67 62.10 14.76
N PHE A 431 -11.10 60.95 14.40
CA PHE A 431 -10.04 60.31 15.16
C PHE A 431 -8.76 61.16 15.21
N TYR A 432 -8.42 61.82 14.09
CA TYR A 432 -7.30 62.75 14.01
C TYR A 432 -7.49 63.95 14.96
N ARG A 433 -8.68 64.58 14.95
CA ARG A 433 -9.01 65.67 15.87
C ARG A 433 -8.97 65.20 17.33
N TYR A 434 -9.54 64.03 17.60
CA TYR A 434 -9.49 63.41 18.92
C TYR A 434 -8.06 63.23 19.45
N LEU A 435 -7.14 62.74 18.62
CA LEU A 435 -5.74 62.57 19.01
C LEU A 435 -5.01 63.91 19.19
N LYS A 436 -5.34 64.93 18.39
CA LYS A 436 -4.78 66.29 18.56
C LYS A 436 -5.17 66.95 19.88
N GLU A 437 -6.35 66.64 20.41
CA GLU A 437 -6.82 67.14 21.72
C GLU A 437 -6.04 66.53 22.90
N LYS A 438 -5.20 65.52 22.67
CA LYS A 438 -4.34 64.87 23.68
C LYS A 438 -5.14 64.44 24.93
N PRO A 439 -6.16 63.59 24.78
CA PRO A 439 -7.08 63.23 25.85
C PRO A 439 -6.34 62.57 27.02
N ILE A 440 -6.53 63.14 28.21
CA ILE A 440 -5.86 62.68 29.44
C ILE A 440 -6.21 61.24 29.79
N GLU A 441 -7.45 60.82 29.54
CA GLU A 441 -7.90 59.44 29.76
C GLU A 441 -7.11 58.43 28.91
N LEU A 442 -6.84 58.78 27.65
CA LEU A 442 -6.02 57.94 26.76
C LEU A 442 -4.59 57.87 27.29
N LYS A 443 -4.02 58.98 27.76
CA LYS A 443 -2.68 59.01 28.35
C LYS A 443 -2.57 58.05 29.55
N ILE A 444 -3.53 58.10 30.48
CA ILE A 444 -3.59 57.22 31.65
C ILE A 444 -3.68 55.73 31.24
N ILE A 445 -4.49 55.42 30.21
CA ILE A 445 -4.62 54.06 29.69
C ILE A 445 -3.29 53.59 29.08
N LEU A 446 -2.62 54.42 28.30
CA LEU A 446 -1.36 54.09 27.66
C LEU A 446 -0.23 53.87 28.68
N GLU A 447 -0.15 54.71 29.72
CA GLU A 447 0.81 54.56 30.82
C GLU A 447 0.57 53.28 31.62
N LYS A 448 -0.69 52.90 31.84
CA LYS A 448 -1.05 51.65 32.52
C LYS A 448 -0.69 50.40 31.71
N ILE A 449 -0.87 50.44 30.39
CA ILE A 449 -0.58 49.31 29.50
C ILE A 449 0.94 49.19 29.25
N MET A 450 1.67 50.31 29.31
CA MET A 450 3.10 50.38 28.97
C MET A 450 3.89 51.25 29.97
N PRO A 451 4.16 50.75 31.20
CA PRO A 451 4.84 51.52 32.24
C PRO A 451 6.31 51.90 31.91
N ASP A 452 6.98 51.14 31.02
CA ASP A 452 8.40 51.32 30.66
C ASP A 452 8.62 51.76 29.19
N ALA A 453 7.74 52.60 28.63
CA ALA A 453 7.83 53.05 27.22
C ALA A 453 8.68 54.33 27.01
N SER A 454 9.83 54.43 27.67
CA SER A 454 10.73 55.60 27.60
C SER A 454 11.22 55.91 26.18
N GLU A 455 11.42 54.89 25.32
CA GLU A 455 11.84 55.08 23.92
C GLU A 455 10.74 55.66 23.01
N ILE A 456 9.46 55.45 23.34
CA ILE A 456 8.33 55.90 22.50
C ILE A 456 7.86 57.31 22.89
N ASN A 457 8.34 57.83 24.04
CA ASN A 457 8.01 59.15 24.58
C ASN A 457 6.50 59.43 24.54
N LEU A 458 5.71 58.64 25.29
CA LEU A 458 4.26 58.84 25.39
C LEU A 458 3.89 60.29 25.78
N ASP A 459 4.72 60.94 26.59
CA ASP A 459 4.53 62.32 27.05
C ASP A 459 4.51 63.37 25.94
N ASN A 460 5.30 63.19 24.89
CA ASN A 460 5.39 64.18 23.81
C ASN A 460 4.45 63.87 22.64
N TRP A 461 3.65 62.80 22.74
CA TRP A 461 2.69 62.36 21.72
C TRP A 461 3.29 62.17 20.31
N LYS A 462 4.63 62.08 20.15
CA LYS A 462 5.29 61.95 18.84
C LYS A 462 4.91 60.65 18.11
N TRP A 463 4.39 59.66 18.81
CA TRP A 463 3.87 58.43 18.20
C TRP A 463 2.68 58.71 17.26
N ILE A 464 1.93 59.79 17.48
CA ILE A 464 0.85 60.24 16.59
C ILE A 464 1.38 60.45 15.17
N ASN A 465 2.56 61.05 15.01
CA ASN A 465 3.13 61.38 13.70
C ASN A 465 3.35 60.14 12.83
N LYS A 466 3.68 58.99 13.43
CA LYS A 466 3.80 57.73 12.69
C LYS A 466 2.46 57.06 12.38
N LEU A 467 1.39 57.43 13.08
CA LEU A 467 0.04 56.90 12.85
C LEU A 467 -0.70 57.72 11.79
N ILE A 468 -0.65 59.06 11.89
CA ILE A 468 -1.46 59.99 11.08
C ILE A 468 -0.67 61.16 10.47
N GLY A 469 0.67 61.04 10.39
CA GLY A 469 1.52 62.11 9.84
C GLY A 469 1.29 62.33 8.35
N GLU A 470 1.32 63.61 7.95
CA GLU A 470 0.93 64.15 6.64
C GLU A 470 1.75 63.65 5.43
N ASN A 471 2.70 62.73 5.59
CA ASN A 471 3.46 62.15 4.45
C ASN A 471 3.93 60.69 4.68
N GLU A 472 3.84 60.15 5.92
CA GLU A 472 4.37 58.82 6.28
C GLU A 472 3.49 58.06 7.30
N GLY A 473 2.31 58.59 7.64
CA GLY A 473 1.42 57.98 8.62
C GLY A 473 0.75 56.70 8.10
N TYR A 474 0.61 55.68 8.95
CA TYR A 474 -0.11 54.45 8.58
C TYR A 474 -1.55 54.66 8.10
N LEU A 475 -2.20 55.75 8.52
CA LEU A 475 -3.57 56.13 8.12
C LEU A 475 -3.61 57.29 7.12
N TYR A 476 -2.47 57.74 6.58
CA TYR A 476 -2.41 58.86 5.63
C TYR A 476 -2.88 58.47 4.21
N HIS A 477 -2.86 57.18 3.88
CA HIS A 477 -3.28 56.64 2.58
C HIS A 477 -4.60 55.84 2.63
N ALA A 478 -5.38 55.98 3.71
CA ALA A 478 -6.56 55.17 3.98
C ALA A 478 -7.86 55.96 3.84
#